data_AF-A0A3M6A270-F1
#
_entry.id   AF-A0A3M6A270-F1
#
_cell.length_a   1.000
_cell.length_b   1.000
_cell.length_c   1.000
_cell.angle_alpha   90.00
_cell.angle_beta   90.00
_cell.angle_gamma   90.00
#
_symmetry.space_group_name_H-M   'P 1'
#
loop_
_entity.id
_entity.type
_entity.pdbx_description
1 polymer ?
#
loop_
_entity_poly.entity_id
_entity_poly.type
_entity_poly.pdbx_seq_one_letter_code
_entity_poly.pdbx_strand_id
1 'polypeptide(L)'
;MLNSPGSIGISGPSLHHEPDRLEDVSADNLFPKLNPAALQKDSNILSQLAALNNIEIDTKKIIVQELKGKLSNVCCPDKKYVENDIDLIKQVLSDISTASKGSLNLVLKNHAVKAVKDAVYCFTFDDFSITHPNVNNESSNFNRILPSLGCAAQNYGYFGRKIILHTAEQMLSDYKKTDRLGKLEKVILNDPSNEATELSTGDYYMKYLTDYGISLDEEYDKTKMS
;
A
#
# COMPACT_ATOMS: atom_id res chain seq x y z
N MET A 1 -23.50 -64.69 -37.90
CA MET A 1 -22.71 -63.45 -38.03
C MET A 1 -23.56 -62.32 -37.48
N LEU A 2 -23.26 -61.87 -36.27
CA LEU A 2 -23.99 -60.82 -35.54
C LEU A 2 -23.01 -59.69 -35.28
N ASN A 3 -23.34 -58.49 -35.76
CA ASN A 3 -22.53 -57.28 -35.65
C ASN A 3 -22.51 -56.75 -34.20
N SER A 4 -21.32 -56.34 -33.78
CA SER A 4 -21.01 -55.73 -32.48
C SER A 4 -21.66 -54.34 -32.29
N PRO A 5 -21.96 -53.94 -31.05
CA PRO A 5 -22.47 -52.60 -30.74
C PRO A 5 -21.32 -51.57 -30.66
N GLY A 6 -21.56 -50.38 -31.22
CA GLY A 6 -20.64 -49.25 -31.20
C GLY A 6 -20.39 -48.70 -29.80
N SER A 7 -19.11 -48.44 -29.52
CA SER A 7 -18.64 -47.82 -28.29
C SER A 7 -18.80 -46.29 -28.35
N ILE A 8 -19.22 -45.73 -27.21
CA ILE A 8 -19.56 -44.34 -26.95
C ILE A 8 -18.26 -43.52 -26.86
N GLY A 9 -18.00 -42.68 -27.85
CA GLY A 9 -16.97 -41.64 -27.81
C GLY A 9 -17.55 -40.31 -27.33
N ILE A 10 -17.63 -40.09 -26.02
CA ILE A 10 -17.89 -38.76 -25.47
C ILE A 10 -16.51 -38.17 -25.13
N SER A 11 -16.06 -37.28 -26.01
CA SER A 11 -14.92 -36.39 -25.78
C SER A 11 -15.26 -35.47 -24.61
N GLY A 12 -14.78 -35.79 -23.41
CA GLY A 12 -14.76 -34.83 -22.31
C GLY A 12 -13.85 -33.65 -22.67
N PRO A 13 -14.20 -32.40 -22.35
CA PRO A 13 -13.24 -31.31 -22.41
C PRO A 13 -12.12 -31.62 -21.43
N SER A 14 -10.91 -31.75 -21.97
CA SER A 14 -9.69 -31.86 -21.19
C SER A 14 -9.51 -30.56 -20.41
N LEU A 15 -9.97 -30.54 -19.16
CA LEU A 15 -9.64 -29.51 -18.17
C LEU A 15 -8.20 -29.75 -17.67
N HIS A 16 -7.24 -29.67 -18.60
CA HIS A 16 -5.90 -29.24 -18.24
C HIS A 16 -5.93 -27.71 -18.17
N HIS A 17 -6.53 -27.20 -17.09
CA HIS A 17 -6.08 -25.90 -16.60
C HIS A 17 -4.66 -26.18 -16.07
N GLU A 18 -3.65 -25.97 -16.90
CA GLU A 18 -2.31 -25.72 -16.36
C GLU A 18 -2.50 -24.65 -15.29
N PRO A 19 -2.01 -24.86 -14.05
CA PRO A 19 -1.92 -23.76 -13.11
C PRO A 19 -1.11 -22.68 -13.81
N ASP A 20 -1.63 -21.46 -13.87
CA ASP A 20 -0.90 -20.28 -14.35
C ASP A 20 0.55 -20.41 -13.90
N ARG A 21 1.46 -20.70 -14.84
CA ARG A 21 2.88 -20.67 -14.56
C ARG A 21 3.11 -19.25 -14.09
N LEU A 22 3.50 -19.09 -12.83
CA LEU A 22 4.00 -17.83 -12.27
C LEU A 22 4.81 -17.16 -13.38
N GLU A 23 4.30 -16.07 -13.94
CA GLU A 23 5.09 -15.20 -14.81
C GLU A 23 6.43 -15.02 -14.11
N ASP A 24 7.51 -15.33 -14.83
CA ASP A 24 8.86 -15.50 -14.27
C ASP A 24 9.21 -14.28 -13.41
N VAL A 25 9.08 -14.41 -12.08
CA VAL A 25 9.19 -13.27 -11.18
C VAL A 25 10.67 -12.93 -11.11
N SER A 26 11.08 -11.92 -11.87
CA SER A 26 12.47 -11.49 -12.04
C SER A 26 12.62 -10.00 -11.77
N ALA A 27 13.86 -9.55 -11.58
CA ALA A 27 14.13 -8.12 -11.38
C ALA A 27 13.77 -7.28 -12.62
N ASP A 28 13.95 -7.82 -13.82
CA ASP A 28 13.59 -7.15 -15.07
C ASP A 28 12.08 -6.97 -15.23
N ASN A 29 11.29 -7.94 -14.78
CA ASN A 29 9.82 -7.88 -14.85
C ASN A 29 9.23 -7.00 -13.73
N LEU A 30 9.84 -6.99 -12.55
CA LEU A 30 9.38 -6.22 -11.39
C LEU A 30 9.81 -4.76 -11.44
N PHE A 31 11.01 -4.45 -11.94
CA PHE A 31 11.55 -3.08 -11.87
C PHE A 31 10.66 -2.03 -12.56
N PRO A 32 10.16 -2.21 -13.79
CA PRO A 32 9.26 -1.23 -14.43
C PRO A 32 7.99 -0.97 -13.62
N LYS A 33 7.53 -1.96 -12.85
CA LYS A 33 6.31 -1.92 -12.04
C LYS A 33 6.54 -1.36 -10.62
N LEU A 34 7.80 -1.16 -10.23
CA LEU A 34 8.22 -0.62 -8.93
C LEU A 34 9.04 0.66 -9.06
N ASN A 35 9.47 1.04 -10.27
CA ASN A 35 10.29 2.22 -10.51
C ASN A 35 9.53 3.50 -10.16
N PRO A 36 9.88 4.22 -9.07
CA PRO A 36 9.11 5.35 -8.59
C PRO A 36 9.12 6.56 -9.52
N ALA A 37 10.10 6.65 -10.44
CA ALA A 37 10.10 7.69 -11.46
C ALA A 37 9.03 7.50 -12.54
N ALA A 38 8.49 6.28 -12.69
CA ALA A 38 7.50 5.91 -13.70
C ALA A 38 6.16 5.43 -13.10
N LEU A 39 6.07 5.29 -11.78
CA LEU A 39 4.84 4.85 -11.11
C LEU A 39 3.71 5.85 -11.33
N GLN A 40 2.52 5.30 -11.56
CA GLN A 40 1.27 6.04 -11.69
C GLN A 40 0.37 5.79 -10.49
N LYS A 41 -0.64 6.65 -10.35
CA LYS A 41 -1.60 6.61 -9.23
C LYS A 41 -2.34 5.27 -9.14
N ASP A 42 -2.59 4.60 -10.25
CA ASP A 42 -3.33 3.33 -10.35
C ASP A 42 -2.42 2.08 -10.39
N SER A 43 -1.08 2.24 -10.42
CA SER A 43 -0.15 1.10 -10.46
C SER A 43 -0.36 0.08 -9.33
N ASN A 44 -0.44 -1.21 -9.67
CA ASN A 44 -0.67 -2.25 -8.68
C ASN A 44 0.63 -2.73 -8.00
N ILE A 45 1.20 -1.89 -7.14
CA ILE A 45 2.48 -2.18 -6.45
C ILE A 45 2.35 -3.33 -5.45
N LEU A 46 1.19 -3.46 -4.79
CA LEU A 46 1.00 -4.43 -3.71
C LEU A 46 1.03 -5.86 -4.25
N SER A 47 0.41 -6.11 -5.41
CA SER A 47 0.50 -7.41 -6.07
C SER A 47 1.94 -7.74 -6.50
N GLN A 48 2.75 -6.74 -6.90
CA GLN A 48 4.16 -6.99 -7.24
C GLN A 48 4.98 -7.40 -6.01
N LEU A 49 4.78 -6.73 -4.88
CA LEU A 49 5.43 -7.08 -3.62
C LEU A 49 4.95 -8.44 -3.10
N ALA A 50 3.67 -8.77 -3.28
CA ALA A 50 3.11 -10.07 -2.93
C ALA A 50 3.70 -11.20 -3.78
N ALA A 51 3.81 -11.01 -5.10
CA ALA A 51 4.46 -11.96 -6.00
C ALA A 51 5.89 -12.24 -5.54
N LEU A 52 6.69 -11.20 -5.28
CA LEU A 52 8.05 -11.33 -4.77
C LEU A 52 8.10 -12.05 -3.42
N ASN A 53 7.20 -11.71 -2.48
CA ASN A 53 7.20 -12.31 -1.15
C ASN A 53 6.89 -13.83 -1.16
N ASN A 54 6.19 -14.31 -2.19
CA ASN A 54 5.77 -15.71 -2.30
C ASN A 54 6.84 -16.63 -2.92
N ILE A 55 7.94 -16.07 -3.43
CA ILE A 55 9.10 -16.81 -3.94
C ILE A 55 9.88 -17.45 -2.78
N GLU A 56 10.60 -18.53 -3.09
CA GLU A 56 11.62 -19.10 -2.21
C GLU A 56 12.68 -18.06 -1.79
N ILE A 57 13.15 -18.15 -0.53
CA ILE A 57 13.98 -17.13 0.12
C ILE A 57 15.28 -16.86 -0.66
N ASP A 58 15.97 -17.88 -1.13
CA ASP A 58 17.27 -17.69 -1.79
C ASP A 58 17.12 -16.99 -3.15
N THR A 59 16.16 -17.42 -3.96
CA THR A 59 15.79 -16.74 -5.22
C THR A 59 15.30 -15.31 -4.95
N LYS A 60 14.46 -15.12 -3.93
CA LYS A 60 13.98 -13.80 -3.51
C LYS A 60 15.11 -12.84 -3.18
N LYS A 61 16.15 -13.29 -2.46
CA LYS A 61 17.34 -12.48 -2.15
C LYS A 61 18.08 -12.02 -3.40
N ILE A 62 18.24 -12.91 -4.39
CA ILE A 62 18.91 -12.58 -5.66
C ILE A 62 18.13 -11.47 -6.39
N ILE A 63 16.82 -11.67 -6.57
CA ILE A 63 15.94 -10.70 -7.24
C ILE A 63 15.94 -9.35 -6.50
N VAL A 64 15.88 -9.36 -5.16
CA VAL A 64 15.94 -8.13 -4.35
C VAL A 64 17.25 -7.39 -4.55
N GLN A 65 18.39 -8.07 -4.56
CA GLN A 65 19.68 -7.42 -4.78
C GLN A 65 19.76 -6.75 -6.15
N GLU A 66 19.29 -7.44 -7.20
CA GLU A 66 19.23 -6.87 -8.55
C GLU A 66 18.28 -5.66 -8.63
N LEU A 67 17.10 -5.74 -8.02
CA LEU A 67 16.16 -4.62 -7.93
C LEU A 67 16.76 -3.41 -7.22
N LYS A 68 17.46 -3.62 -6.10
CA LYS A 68 18.16 -2.54 -5.38
C LYS A 68 19.28 -1.93 -6.22
N GLY A 69 19.98 -2.74 -7.02
CA GLY A 69 20.95 -2.28 -8.00
C GLY A 69 20.31 -1.36 -9.04
N LYS A 70 19.22 -1.81 -9.67
CA LYS A 70 18.47 -1.01 -10.66
C LYS A 70 17.91 0.29 -10.06
N LEU A 71 17.34 0.25 -8.86
CA LEU A 71 16.82 1.42 -8.13
C LEU A 71 17.92 2.45 -7.83
N SER A 72 19.15 2.01 -7.57
CA SER A 72 20.27 2.93 -7.33
C SER A 72 20.72 3.69 -8.58
N ASN A 73 20.30 3.23 -9.77
CA ASN A 73 20.58 3.88 -11.05
C ASN A 73 19.39 4.73 -11.56
N VAL A 74 18.30 4.85 -10.78
CA VAL A 74 17.15 5.69 -11.15
C VAL A 74 17.56 7.16 -11.02
N CYS A 75 17.66 7.85 -12.14
CA CYS A 75 17.91 9.29 -12.18
C CYS A 75 16.60 10.04 -12.00
N CYS A 76 16.52 10.87 -10.96
CA CYS A 76 15.34 11.66 -10.62
C CYS A 76 15.74 13.06 -10.12
N PRO A 77 16.40 13.86 -10.97
CA PRO A 77 16.97 15.14 -10.54
C PRO A 77 15.87 16.01 -9.95
N ASP A 78 16.16 16.53 -8.76
CA ASP A 78 15.31 17.45 -8.02
C ASP A 78 13.89 16.91 -7.78
N LYS A 79 13.71 15.60 -7.55
CA LYS A 79 12.41 15.01 -7.15
C LYS A 79 12.53 14.30 -5.82
N LYS A 80 12.52 15.06 -4.73
CA LYS A 80 12.69 14.55 -3.35
C LYS A 80 11.69 13.46 -2.98
N TYR A 81 10.45 13.56 -3.44
CA TYR A 81 9.43 12.53 -3.22
C TYR A 81 9.73 11.19 -3.93
N VAL A 82 10.42 11.23 -5.08
CA VAL A 82 10.90 10.03 -5.79
C VAL A 82 12.10 9.44 -5.06
N GLU A 83 13.03 10.26 -4.57
CA GLU A 83 14.17 9.82 -3.76
C GLU A 83 13.70 9.10 -2.49
N ASN A 84 12.75 9.70 -1.77
CA ASN A 84 12.12 9.10 -0.60
C ASN A 84 11.44 7.76 -0.93
N ASP A 85 10.78 7.66 -2.08
CA ASP A 85 10.22 6.38 -2.56
C ASP A 85 11.31 5.35 -2.86
N ILE A 86 12.42 5.73 -3.52
CA ILE A 86 13.54 4.82 -3.79
C ILE A 86 14.09 4.23 -2.50
N ASP A 87 14.31 5.07 -1.48
CA ASP A 87 14.83 4.64 -0.19
C ASP A 87 13.84 3.73 0.54
N LEU A 88 12.55 4.08 0.51
CA LEU A 88 11.49 3.25 1.09
C LEU A 88 11.39 1.88 0.38
N ILE A 89 11.42 1.85 -0.95
CA ILE A 89 11.39 0.60 -1.74
C ILE A 89 12.59 -0.26 -1.36
N LYS A 90 13.80 0.31 -1.28
CA LYS A 90 15.00 -0.44 -0.89
C LYS A 90 14.87 -1.05 0.51
N GLN A 91 14.29 -0.33 1.46
CA GLN A 91 14.04 -0.81 2.82
C GLN A 91 13.00 -1.95 2.81
N VAL A 92 11.85 -1.75 2.15
CA VAL A 92 10.80 -2.77 2.00
C VAL A 92 11.32 -4.04 1.33
N LEU A 93 12.10 -3.92 0.25
CA LEU A 93 12.69 -5.07 -0.43
C LEU A 93 13.69 -5.81 0.45
N SER A 94 14.50 -5.09 1.23
CA SER A 94 15.40 -5.68 2.22
C SER A 94 14.65 -6.52 3.25
N ASP A 95 13.55 -6.00 3.80
CA ASP A 95 12.75 -6.72 4.78
C ASP A 95 12.05 -7.92 4.13
N ILE A 96 11.42 -7.74 2.96
CA ILE A 96 10.80 -8.82 2.17
C ILE A 96 11.78 -9.96 1.89
N SER A 97 13.06 -9.67 1.59
CA SER A 97 14.08 -10.68 1.26
C SER A 97 14.35 -11.70 2.36
N THR A 98 14.05 -11.33 3.61
CA THR A 98 14.23 -12.19 4.79
C THR A 98 12.90 -12.66 5.37
N ALA A 99 11.80 -12.06 4.93
CA ALA A 99 10.46 -12.34 5.44
C ALA A 99 9.95 -13.71 4.98
N SER A 100 9.25 -14.40 5.89
CA SER A 100 8.56 -15.66 5.60
C SER A 100 7.37 -15.42 4.67
N LYS A 101 6.91 -16.48 3.98
CA LYS A 101 5.67 -16.41 3.18
C LYS A 101 4.52 -15.96 4.08
N GLY A 102 3.74 -14.98 3.63
CA GLY A 102 2.61 -14.42 4.38
C GLY A 102 2.94 -13.25 5.34
N SER A 103 4.21 -12.89 5.55
CA SER A 103 4.58 -11.79 6.44
C SER A 103 4.57 -10.39 5.80
N LEU A 104 4.23 -10.28 4.52
CA LEU A 104 4.24 -9.01 3.78
C LEU A 104 3.42 -7.92 4.49
N ASN A 105 2.22 -8.23 4.97
CA ASN A 105 1.37 -7.24 5.65
C ASN A 105 2.04 -6.64 6.90
N LEU A 106 2.80 -7.42 7.65
CA LEU A 106 3.53 -6.92 8.81
C LEU A 106 4.69 -6.00 8.38
N VAL A 107 5.43 -6.38 7.34
CA VAL A 107 6.50 -5.54 6.77
C VAL A 107 5.94 -4.20 6.30
N LEU A 108 4.86 -4.21 5.49
CA LEU A 108 4.24 -3.00 4.98
C LEU A 108 3.70 -2.12 6.12
N LYS A 109 3.07 -2.73 7.13
CA LYS A 109 2.59 -2.02 8.32
C LYS A 109 3.71 -1.31 9.08
N ASN A 110 4.84 -1.98 9.29
CA ASN A 110 5.99 -1.39 9.99
C ASN A 110 6.54 -0.17 9.24
N HIS A 111 6.64 -0.25 7.91
CA HIS A 111 7.09 0.88 7.10
C HIS A 111 6.10 2.03 7.07
N ALA A 112 4.79 1.76 6.99
CA ALA A 112 3.77 2.81 7.08
C ALA A 112 3.78 3.51 8.46
N VAL A 113 3.90 2.76 9.56
CA VAL A 113 4.05 3.32 10.92
C VAL A 113 5.26 4.22 11.02
N LYS A 114 6.41 3.76 10.50
CA LYS A 114 7.64 4.56 10.48
C LYS A 114 7.44 5.85 9.67
N ALA A 115 6.88 5.76 8.46
CA ALA A 115 6.62 6.92 7.60
C ALA A 115 5.76 7.99 8.30
N VAL A 116 4.72 7.56 9.04
CA VAL A 116 3.87 8.50 9.77
C VAL A 116 4.58 9.08 10.98
N LYS A 117 5.34 8.26 11.73
CA LYS A 117 6.14 8.72 12.87
C LYS A 117 7.20 9.75 12.46
N ASP A 118 7.81 9.59 11.30
CA ASP A 118 8.81 10.52 10.77
C ASP A 118 8.20 11.90 10.46
N ALA A 119 6.90 11.97 10.11
CA ALA A 119 6.18 13.23 9.87
C ALA A 119 5.47 13.79 11.11
N VAL A 120 5.05 12.91 12.03
CA VAL A 120 4.32 13.23 13.26
C VAL A 120 4.98 12.48 14.41
N TYR A 121 5.94 13.13 15.07
CA TYR A 121 6.85 12.49 16.05
C TYR A 121 6.13 11.70 17.17
N CYS A 122 4.98 12.19 17.63
CA CYS A 122 4.21 11.56 18.70
C CYS A 122 3.39 10.35 18.24
N PHE A 123 3.44 10.00 16.95
CA PHE A 123 2.64 8.92 16.38
C PHE A 123 3.22 7.55 16.73
N THR A 124 2.34 6.67 17.19
CA THR A 124 2.64 5.31 17.64
C THR A 124 1.85 4.28 16.86
N PHE A 125 2.17 3.01 17.07
CA PHE A 125 1.41 1.91 16.48
C PHE A 125 -0.05 1.88 16.97
N ASP A 126 -0.30 2.28 18.22
CA ASP A 126 -1.64 2.30 18.81
C ASP A 126 -2.52 3.38 18.18
N ASP A 127 -1.92 4.47 17.68
CA ASP A 127 -2.64 5.52 16.97
C ASP A 127 -3.28 5.03 15.67
N PHE A 128 -2.72 3.97 15.08
CA PHE A 128 -3.26 3.33 13.89
C PHE A 128 -4.50 2.46 14.17
N SER A 129 -4.92 2.28 15.42
CA SER A 129 -6.14 1.54 15.76
C SER A 129 -7.36 2.47 15.74
N ILE A 130 -8.20 2.37 14.70
CA ILE A 130 -9.48 3.10 14.63
C ILE A 130 -10.58 2.36 15.40
N THR A 131 -10.56 1.02 15.40
CA THR A 131 -11.59 0.16 15.99
C THR A 131 -11.79 0.44 17.47
N HIS A 132 -13.04 0.70 17.86
CA HIS A 132 -13.47 0.86 19.24
C HIS A 132 -14.88 0.26 19.41
N PRO A 133 -15.23 -0.35 20.56
CA PRO A 133 -16.60 -0.80 20.83
C PRO A 133 -17.69 0.29 20.72
N ASN A 134 -17.27 1.56 20.70
CA ASN A 134 -18.14 2.72 20.61
C ASN A 134 -17.82 3.44 19.30
N VAL A 135 -18.82 3.53 18.40
CA VAL A 135 -18.64 4.10 17.06
C VAL A 135 -18.31 5.59 17.06
N ASN A 136 -18.65 6.33 18.13
CA ASN A 136 -18.29 7.73 18.26
C ASN A 136 -16.80 7.88 18.58
N ASN A 137 -16.24 6.97 19.38
CA ASN A 137 -14.80 6.92 19.60
C ASN A 137 -14.07 6.47 18.33
N GLU A 138 -14.64 5.55 17.56
CA GLU A 138 -14.10 5.14 16.26
C GLU A 138 -14.06 6.31 15.27
N SER A 139 -15.15 7.09 15.18
CA SER A 139 -15.23 8.30 14.34
C SER A 139 -14.24 9.37 14.81
N SER A 140 -14.11 9.56 16.13
CA SER A 140 -13.12 10.46 16.73
C SER A 140 -11.68 10.06 16.40
N ASN A 141 -11.37 8.77 16.50
CA ASN A 141 -10.06 8.23 16.15
C ASN A 141 -9.77 8.41 14.66
N PHE A 142 -10.76 8.15 13.80
CA PHE A 142 -10.65 8.36 12.36
C PHE A 142 -10.36 9.83 12.01
N ASN A 143 -11.14 10.78 12.54
CA ASN A 143 -10.94 12.22 12.29
C ASN A 143 -9.56 12.67 12.78
N ARG A 144 -9.06 12.12 13.90
CA ARG A 144 -7.74 12.43 14.45
C ARG A 144 -6.59 11.92 13.58
N ILE A 145 -6.68 10.70 13.04
CA ILE A 145 -5.59 10.08 12.28
C ILE A 145 -5.52 10.57 10.83
N LEU A 146 -6.65 10.94 10.25
CA LEU A 146 -6.76 11.35 8.84
C LEU A 146 -5.73 12.43 8.42
N PRO A 147 -5.58 13.57 9.13
CA PRO A 147 -4.56 14.56 8.79
C PRO A 147 -3.14 14.03 8.97
N SER A 148 -2.87 13.19 9.98
CA SER A 148 -1.54 12.61 10.22
C SER A 148 -1.07 11.74 9.04
N LEU A 149 -1.97 10.92 8.49
CA LEU A 149 -1.67 10.07 7.33
C LEU A 149 -1.44 10.89 6.07
N GLY A 150 -2.26 11.92 5.85
CA GLY A 150 -2.06 12.83 4.73
C GLY A 150 -0.77 13.64 4.86
N CYS A 151 -0.37 14.04 6.08
CA CYS A 151 0.90 14.72 6.34
C CYS A 151 2.09 13.82 5.98
N ALA A 152 2.04 12.56 6.42
CA ALA A 152 3.07 11.58 6.11
C ALA A 152 3.19 11.31 4.60
N ALA A 153 2.05 11.23 3.92
CA ALA A 153 1.96 11.01 2.49
C ALA A 153 2.67 12.11 1.67
N GLN A 154 2.78 13.34 2.18
CA GLN A 154 3.45 14.44 1.48
C GLN A 154 4.93 14.15 1.15
N ASN A 155 5.58 13.31 1.95
CA ASN A 155 6.99 12.96 1.76
C ASN A 155 7.24 12.02 0.58
N TYR A 156 6.21 11.36 0.04
CA TYR A 156 6.38 10.22 -0.85
C TYR A 156 5.75 10.45 -2.22
N GLY A 157 6.26 9.72 -3.21
CA GLY A 157 5.56 9.48 -4.47
C GLY A 157 4.45 8.43 -4.29
N TYR A 158 3.98 7.87 -5.39
CA TYR A 158 2.88 6.91 -5.33
C TYR A 158 3.25 5.59 -4.63
N PHE A 159 4.55 5.23 -4.50
CA PHE A 159 4.91 4.01 -3.79
C PHE A 159 4.61 4.15 -2.30
N GLY A 160 5.22 5.12 -1.62
CA GLY A 160 5.03 5.30 -0.18
C GLY A 160 3.57 5.61 0.19
N ARG A 161 2.90 6.43 -0.62
CA ARG A 161 1.46 6.73 -0.43
C ARG A 161 0.59 5.48 -0.46
N LYS A 162 0.86 4.53 -1.36
CA LYS A 162 0.13 3.25 -1.43
C LYS A 162 0.45 2.33 -0.26
N ILE A 163 1.67 2.33 0.26
CA ILE A 163 2.01 1.58 1.48
C ILE A 163 1.26 2.14 2.69
N ILE A 164 1.18 3.47 2.82
CA ILE A 164 0.42 4.15 3.88
C ILE A 164 -1.07 3.83 3.73
N LEU A 165 -1.65 3.99 2.52
CA LEU A 165 -3.07 3.72 2.27
C LEU A 165 -3.44 2.26 2.53
N HIS A 166 -2.66 1.30 2.02
CA HIS A 166 -2.88 -0.13 2.26
C HIS A 166 -2.95 -0.42 3.75
N THR A 167 -1.99 0.11 4.52
CA THR A 167 -1.96 -0.10 5.97
C THR A 167 -3.18 0.51 6.65
N ALA A 168 -3.57 1.72 6.27
CA ALA A 168 -4.75 2.41 6.81
C ALA A 168 -6.06 1.65 6.49
N GLU A 169 -6.20 1.10 5.28
CA GLU A 169 -7.37 0.32 4.88
C GLU A 169 -7.54 -0.94 5.75
N GLN A 170 -6.44 -1.64 6.06
CA GLN A 170 -6.46 -2.84 6.91
C GLN A 170 -6.90 -2.55 8.35
N MET A 171 -6.98 -1.28 8.76
CA MET A 171 -7.37 -0.86 10.11
C MET A 171 -8.80 -0.34 10.19
N LEU A 172 -9.46 -0.17 9.05
CA LEU A 172 -10.87 0.17 9.02
C LEU A 172 -11.69 -1.04 9.45
N SER A 173 -12.58 -0.84 10.41
CA SER A 173 -13.67 -1.78 10.63
C SER A 173 -14.62 -1.78 9.44
N ASP A 174 -15.52 -2.76 9.35
CA ASP A 174 -16.56 -2.78 8.31
C ASP A 174 -17.51 -1.57 8.41
N TYR A 175 -17.61 -0.94 9.59
CA TYR A 175 -18.43 0.24 9.77
C TYR A 175 -17.85 1.44 9.00
N LYS A 176 -18.67 2.00 8.09
CA LYS A 176 -18.31 3.12 7.19
C LYS A 176 -17.04 2.88 6.34
N LYS A 177 -16.60 1.63 6.18
CA LYS A 177 -15.32 1.30 5.52
C LYS A 177 -15.13 2.00 4.17
N THR A 178 -16.13 1.91 3.29
CA THR A 178 -16.08 2.52 1.95
C THR A 178 -15.97 4.05 2.01
N ASP A 179 -16.73 4.71 2.88
CA ASP A 179 -16.68 6.17 3.06
C ASP A 179 -15.30 6.61 3.58
N ARG A 180 -14.81 5.93 4.62
CA ARG A 180 -13.50 6.18 5.22
C ARG A 180 -12.35 5.96 4.26
N LEU A 181 -12.43 4.89 3.45
CA LEU A 181 -11.44 4.63 2.41
C LEU A 181 -11.42 5.79 1.40
N GLY A 182 -12.57 6.27 0.93
CA GLY A 182 -12.63 7.42 0.03
C GLY A 182 -12.01 8.69 0.62
N LYS A 183 -12.20 8.93 1.92
CA LYS A 183 -11.56 10.06 2.64
C LYS A 183 -10.05 9.87 2.78
N LEU A 184 -9.58 8.67 3.09
CA LEU A 184 -8.16 8.33 3.14
C LEU A 184 -7.49 8.51 1.77
N GLU A 185 -8.10 8.00 0.71
CA GLU A 185 -7.61 8.16 -0.67
C GLU A 185 -7.49 9.64 -1.04
N LYS A 186 -8.46 10.46 -0.65
CA LYS A 186 -8.46 11.91 -0.92
C LYS A 186 -7.26 12.62 -0.30
N VAL A 187 -6.85 12.24 0.92
CA VAL A 187 -5.75 12.91 1.63
C VAL A 187 -4.38 12.25 1.39
N ILE A 188 -4.34 10.96 1.06
CA ILE A 188 -3.10 10.19 0.86
C ILE A 188 -2.70 10.14 -0.62
N LEU A 189 -3.63 9.99 -1.56
CA LEU A 189 -3.35 9.83 -2.99
C LEU A 189 -3.52 11.13 -3.80
N ASN A 190 -3.24 12.29 -3.19
CA ASN A 190 -3.06 13.54 -3.93
C ASN A 190 -1.75 13.51 -4.74
N ASP A 191 -1.60 14.45 -5.68
CA ASP A 191 -0.44 14.46 -6.57
C ASP A 191 0.84 14.82 -5.79
N PRO A 192 1.93 14.04 -5.95
CA PRO A 192 3.17 14.32 -5.26
C PRO A 192 3.91 15.52 -5.86
N SER A 193 4.53 16.34 -5.02
CA SER A 193 5.34 17.49 -5.43
C SER A 193 6.47 17.73 -4.43
N ASN A 194 7.54 18.42 -4.83
CA ASN A 194 8.60 18.79 -3.89
C ASN A 194 8.12 19.81 -2.86
N GLU A 195 7.28 20.75 -3.27
CA GLU A 195 6.67 21.73 -2.38
C GLU A 195 5.97 21.03 -1.21
N ALA A 196 5.26 19.94 -1.48
CA ALA A 196 4.64 19.12 -0.45
C ALA A 196 5.66 18.51 0.53
N THR A 197 6.82 18.03 0.04
CA THR A 197 7.90 17.44 0.87
C THR A 197 8.67 18.45 1.73
N GLU A 198 8.41 19.74 1.54
CA GLU A 198 9.07 20.84 2.25
C GLU A 198 8.12 21.52 3.25
N LEU A 199 6.82 21.23 3.19
CA LEU A 199 5.85 21.72 4.16
C LEU A 199 6.17 21.19 5.55
N SER A 200 6.19 22.11 6.52
CA SER A 200 6.23 21.70 7.92
C SER A 200 4.93 20.98 8.31
N THR A 201 4.97 20.15 9.35
CA THR A 201 3.77 19.51 9.90
C THR A 201 2.70 20.56 10.25
N GLY A 202 3.08 21.70 10.82
CA GLY A 202 2.14 22.78 11.15
C GLY A 202 1.47 23.38 9.91
N ASP A 203 2.25 23.69 8.87
CA ASP A 203 1.73 24.26 7.63
C ASP A 203 0.81 23.28 6.90
N TYR A 204 1.16 21.99 6.89
CA TYR A 204 0.30 20.95 6.34
C TYR A 204 -1.06 20.92 7.07
N TYR A 205 -1.08 20.97 8.41
CA TYR A 205 -2.34 20.95 9.15
C TYR A 205 -3.20 22.18 8.87
N MET A 206 -2.58 23.36 8.75
CA MET A 206 -3.31 24.58 8.36
C MET A 206 -3.88 24.47 6.94
N LYS A 207 -3.09 23.93 6.00
CA LYS A 207 -3.54 23.66 4.63
C LYS A 207 -4.67 22.63 4.61
N TYR A 208 -4.57 21.55 5.36
CA TYR A 208 -5.60 20.53 5.50
C TYR A 208 -6.93 21.15 5.98
N LEU A 209 -6.87 21.97 7.04
CA LEU A 209 -8.04 22.68 7.56
C LEU A 209 -8.62 23.67 6.54
N THR A 210 -7.78 24.30 5.72
CA THR A 210 -8.23 25.23 4.68
C THR A 210 -8.89 24.51 3.51
N ASP A 211 -8.26 23.43 3.02
CA ASP A 211 -8.69 22.68 1.84
C ASP A 211 -9.93 21.82 2.14
N TYR A 212 -10.04 21.30 3.36
CA TYR A 212 -11.08 20.34 3.73
C TYR A 212 -12.03 20.84 4.83
N GLY A 213 -11.61 21.76 5.69
CA GLY A 213 -12.39 22.18 6.86
C GLY A 213 -12.92 20.97 7.63
N ILE A 214 -14.22 20.97 7.91
CA ILE A 214 -14.95 19.86 8.54
C ILE A 214 -15.54 18.86 7.53
N SER A 215 -15.29 19.02 6.22
CA SER A 215 -15.97 18.23 5.18
C SER A 215 -15.59 16.75 5.17
N LEU A 216 -14.42 16.41 5.73
CA LEU A 216 -13.97 15.04 5.88
C LEU A 216 -14.26 14.47 7.28
N ASP A 217 -14.63 15.32 8.24
CA ASP A 217 -14.91 14.89 9.60
C ASP A 217 -16.18 14.04 9.62
N GLU A 218 -16.10 12.91 10.31
CA GLU A 218 -17.28 12.13 10.65
C GLU A 218 -18.05 12.80 11.77
N GLU A 219 -19.34 13.04 11.52
CA GLU A 219 -20.27 13.44 12.56
C GLU A 219 -20.44 12.33 13.60
N TYR A 220 -20.58 12.74 14.86
CA TYR A 220 -20.92 11.84 15.95
C TYR A 220 -22.35 11.35 15.80
N ASP A 221 -22.53 10.03 15.89
CA ASP A 221 -23.83 9.39 15.96
C ASP A 221 -24.46 9.66 17.33
N LYS A 222 -25.32 10.69 17.38
CA LYS A 222 -26.07 11.11 18.57
C LYS A 222 -26.95 9.99 19.13
N THR A 223 -27.33 8.99 18.31
CA THR A 223 -28.16 7.87 18.76
C THR A 223 -27.38 6.78 19.49
N LYS A 224 -26.03 6.85 19.47
CA LYS A 224 -25.11 5.89 20.08
C LYS A 224 -24.19 6.54 21.12
N MET A 225 -24.62 7.67 21.69
CA MET A 225 -23.93 8.35 22.79
C MET A 225 -24.22 7.75 24.18
N SER A 226 -24.96 6.63 24.24
CA SER A 226 -25.30 5.90 25.47
C SER A 226 -24.21 4.94 25.92
#